data_AF-A0A7C1IJM6-F1
#
_entry.id   AF-A0A7C1IJM6-F1
#
_cell.length_a   1.000
_cell.length_b   1.000
_cell.length_c   1.000
_cell.angle_alpha   90.00
_cell.angle_beta   90.00
_cell.angle_gamma   90.00
#
_symmetry.space_group_name_H-M   'P 1'
#
loop_
_entity.id
_entity.type
_entity.pdbx_description
1 polymer ?
#
loop_
_entity_poly.entity_id
_entity_poly.type
_entity_poly.pdbx_seq_one_letter_code
_entity_poly.pdbx_strand_id
1 'polypeptide(L)'
;MSETPPTPPERPSPNWGDVLRDVIQTLRRFARFVAGDGESPLTDLRSAFGNLKPRRILLGLVILAALGYLLTGIYVVAPGEAAVVRRFGAIVEPNVTPGLHYRLPWPIDRVDIVNVSEVRREVVGVLAPEEDHEHPEPPSKLQVLSGDTNVIDVEIIVQYQVSDPAAYLVNVQYAPYRLVRDSVRQ
;
A
#
# COMPACT_ATOMS: atom_id res chain seq x y z
N MET A 1 29.86 9.71 44.11
CA MET A 1 29.41 10.99 43.55
C MET A 1 29.00 10.73 42.11
N SER A 2 27.71 10.62 41.85
CA SER A 2 27.14 10.39 40.52
C SER A 2 26.71 11.73 39.93
N GLU A 3 27.52 12.30 39.06
CA GLU A 3 27.17 13.53 38.34
C GLU A 3 26.25 13.18 37.16
N THR A 4 25.03 13.71 37.18
CA THR A 4 24.09 13.64 36.05
C THR A 4 24.59 14.52 34.89
N PRO A 5 24.53 14.04 33.63
CA PRO A 5 24.91 14.84 32.47
C PRO A 5 24.06 16.12 32.34
N PRO A 6 24.63 17.22 31.81
CA PRO A 6 23.89 18.46 31.60
C PRO A 6 22.77 18.27 30.55
N THR A 7 21.59 18.78 30.85
CA THR A 7 20.44 18.79 29.92
C THR A 7 20.78 19.61 28.66
N PRO A 8 20.54 19.09 27.44
CA PRO A 8 20.75 19.85 26.21
C PRO A 8 19.87 21.12 26.17
N PRO A 9 20.32 22.22 25.53
CA PRO A 9 19.53 23.43 25.43
C PRO A 9 18.24 23.19 24.62
N GLU A 10 17.11 23.72 25.10
CA GLU A 10 15.84 23.70 24.37
C GLU A 10 15.99 24.42 23.03
N ARG A 11 15.70 23.70 21.93
CA ARG A 11 15.62 24.32 20.61
C ARG A 11 14.31 25.11 20.55
N PRO A 12 14.32 26.40 20.17
CA PRO A 12 13.09 27.15 20.01
C PRO A 12 12.18 26.43 18.99
N SER A 13 10.93 26.17 19.38
CA SER A 13 9.97 25.49 18.51
C SER A 13 9.69 26.35 17.28
N PRO A 14 9.79 25.81 16.05
CA PRO A 14 9.53 26.57 14.85
C PRO A 14 8.14 27.22 14.89
N ASN A 15 8.10 28.56 14.84
CA ASN A 15 6.84 29.28 14.73
C ASN A 15 6.31 29.16 13.31
N TRP A 16 5.43 28.18 13.09
CA TRP A 16 4.78 27.95 11.80
C TRP A 16 4.07 29.18 11.25
N GLY A 17 3.61 30.08 12.13
CA GLY A 17 2.99 31.34 11.71
C GLY A 17 3.96 32.29 11.00
N ASP A 18 5.23 32.28 11.37
CA ASP A 18 6.25 33.12 10.75
C ASP A 18 6.81 32.44 9.49
N VAL A 19 7.01 31.12 9.55
CA VAL A 19 7.44 30.31 8.39
C VAL A 19 6.43 30.39 7.25
N LEU A 20 5.12 30.28 7.53
CA LEU A 20 4.08 30.42 6.51
C LEU A 20 4.04 31.82 5.90
N ARG A 21 4.28 32.87 6.69
CA ARG A 21 4.34 34.25 6.19
C ARG A 21 5.55 34.46 5.29
N ASP A 22 6.70 33.92 5.66
CA ASP A 22 7.94 34.08 4.90
C ASP A 22 7.90 33.31 3.56
N VAL A 23 7.28 32.13 3.55
CA VAL A 23 7.00 31.36 2.32
C VAL A 23 6.08 32.15 1.38
N ILE A 24 4.96 32.69 1.88
CA ILE A 24 4.03 33.49 1.06
C ILE A 24 4.72 34.73 0.48
N GLN A 25 5.58 35.39 1.27
CA GLN A 25 6.31 36.58 0.84
C GLN A 25 7.40 36.26 -0.18
N THR A 26 8.08 35.12 -0.04
CA THR A 26 9.09 34.65 -0.98
C THR A 26 8.45 34.25 -2.30
N LEU A 27 7.30 33.58 -2.28
CA LEU A 27 6.52 33.28 -3.47
C LEU A 27 6.05 34.55 -4.20
N ARG A 28 5.60 35.58 -3.48
CA ARG A 28 5.22 36.88 -4.09
C ARG A 28 6.40 37.65 -4.68
N ARG A 29 7.61 37.49 -4.14
CA ARG A 29 8.83 38.06 -4.72
C ARG A 29 9.22 37.32 -6.00
N PHE A 30 9.17 35.98 -5.96
CA PHE A 30 9.45 35.15 -7.12
C PHE A 30 8.44 35.38 -8.25
N ALA A 31 7.16 35.49 -7.92
CA ALA A 31 6.11 35.82 -8.88
C ALA A 31 6.35 37.16 -9.58
N ARG A 32 6.82 38.20 -8.85
CA ARG A 32 7.18 39.50 -9.44
C ARG A 32 8.46 39.48 -10.28
N PHE A 33 9.36 38.52 -10.02
CA PHE A 33 10.59 38.36 -10.80
C PHE A 33 10.35 37.57 -12.09
N VAL A 34 9.46 36.57 -12.04
CA VAL A 34 9.10 35.73 -13.20
C VAL A 34 8.13 36.44 -14.14
N ALA A 35 7.22 37.26 -13.62
CA ALA A 35 6.31 38.08 -14.42
C ALA A 35 6.94 39.46 -14.64
N GLY A 36 7.76 39.60 -15.68
CA GLY A 36 8.28 40.88 -16.14
C GLY A 36 7.17 41.90 -16.42
N ASP A 37 7.51 43.19 -16.30
CA ASP A 37 6.62 44.35 -16.33
C ASP A 37 5.43 44.26 -17.31
N GLY A 38 4.23 44.21 -16.74
CA GLY A 38 2.98 44.44 -17.47
C GLY A 38 1.93 43.36 -17.22
N GLU A 39 0.90 43.74 -16.47
CA GLU A 39 -0.37 43.03 -16.27
C GLU A 39 -0.34 41.88 -15.26
N SER A 40 -1.17 42.00 -14.22
CA SER A 40 -1.30 40.98 -13.20
C SER A 40 -1.85 39.69 -13.82
N PRO A 41 -1.16 38.54 -13.72
CA PRO A 41 -1.66 37.26 -14.27
C PRO A 41 -3.07 36.91 -13.76
N LEU A 42 -3.41 37.40 -12.57
CA LEU A 42 -4.72 37.22 -11.94
C LEU A 42 -5.83 38.03 -12.63
N THR A 43 -5.54 39.19 -13.22
CA THR A 43 -6.54 39.97 -13.97
C THR A 43 -6.81 39.36 -15.35
N ASP A 44 -5.79 38.79 -15.98
CA ASP A 44 -5.94 38.10 -17.27
C ASP A 44 -6.63 36.75 -17.12
N LEU A 45 -6.33 36.02 -16.04
CA LEU A 45 -7.11 34.86 -15.65
C LEU A 45 -8.56 35.27 -15.37
N ARG A 46 -8.80 36.34 -14.59
CA ARG A 46 -10.16 36.79 -14.26
C ARG A 46 -10.95 37.26 -15.48
N SER A 47 -10.31 37.91 -16.45
CA SER A 47 -10.96 38.35 -17.70
C SER A 47 -11.22 37.17 -18.64
N ALA A 48 -10.28 36.22 -18.74
CA ALA A 48 -10.47 34.97 -19.47
C ALA A 48 -11.57 34.07 -18.86
N PHE A 49 -11.67 34.02 -17.53
CA PHE A 49 -12.70 33.26 -16.81
C PHE A 49 -14.01 34.03 -16.63
N GLY A 50 -14.04 35.35 -16.82
CA GLY A 50 -15.21 36.21 -16.62
C GLY A 50 -16.28 36.09 -17.72
N ASN A 51 -15.87 35.74 -18.94
CA ASN A 51 -16.77 35.53 -20.07
C ASN A 51 -17.29 34.07 -20.20
N LEU A 52 -16.84 33.17 -19.33
CA LEU A 52 -17.24 31.77 -19.36
C LEU A 52 -18.48 31.56 -18.48
N LYS A 53 -19.55 31.01 -19.08
CA LYS A 53 -20.75 30.63 -18.34
C LYS A 53 -20.36 29.64 -17.22
N PRO A 54 -20.69 29.86 -15.95
CA PRO A 54 -20.24 29.01 -14.83
C PRO A 54 -20.66 27.55 -15.01
N ARG A 55 -21.81 27.32 -15.66
CA ARG A 55 -22.29 25.97 -16.02
C ARG A 55 -21.38 25.24 -17.03
N ARG A 56 -20.74 25.95 -17.96
CA ARG A 56 -19.79 25.35 -18.93
C ARG A 56 -18.44 25.06 -18.29
N ILE A 57 -17.98 25.94 -17.38
CA ILE A 57 -16.77 25.71 -16.59
C ILE A 57 -16.94 24.49 -15.70
N LEU A 58 -18.05 24.41 -14.96
CA LEU A 58 -18.35 23.26 -14.10
C LEU A 58 -18.42 21.97 -14.90
N LEU A 59 -19.08 21.98 -16.06
CA LEU A 59 -19.15 20.81 -16.94
C LEU A 59 -17.77 20.40 -17.45
N GLY A 60 -16.95 21.36 -17.91
CA GLY A 60 -15.59 21.09 -18.36
C GLY A 60 -14.71 20.52 -17.24
N LEU A 61 -14.82 21.04 -16.03
CA LEU A 61 -14.10 20.55 -14.86
C LEU A 61 -14.54 19.12 -14.49
N VAL A 62 -15.84 18.83 -14.51
CA VAL A 62 -16.37 17.48 -14.24
C VAL A 62 -15.87 16.48 -15.28
N ILE A 63 -15.89 16.85 -16.56
CA ILE A 63 -15.38 15.98 -17.64
C ILE A 63 -13.88 15.74 -17.49
N LEU A 64 -13.10 16.79 -17.20
CA LEU A 64 -11.66 16.68 -16.97
C LEU A 64 -11.35 15.80 -15.76
N ALA A 65 -12.09 15.98 -14.66
CA ALA A 65 -11.96 15.15 -13.46
C ALA A 65 -12.34 13.69 -13.75
N ALA A 66 -13.41 13.45 -14.50
CA ALA A 66 -13.84 12.11 -14.90
C ALA A 66 -12.80 11.43 -15.80
N LEU A 67 -12.22 12.16 -16.75
CA LEU A 67 -11.18 11.65 -17.64
C LEU A 67 -9.90 11.33 -16.85
N GLY A 68 -9.45 12.25 -15.98
CA GLY A 68 -8.32 12.02 -15.10
C GLY A 68 -8.52 10.82 -14.18
N TYR A 69 -9.72 10.68 -13.62
CA TYR A 69 -10.10 9.52 -12.81
C TYR A 69 -10.08 8.22 -13.63
N LEU A 70 -10.52 8.24 -14.88
CA LEU A 70 -10.47 7.09 -15.78
C LEU A 70 -9.03 6.66 -16.09
N LEU A 71 -8.10 7.60 -16.22
CA LEU A 71 -6.67 7.31 -16.44
C LEU A 71 -5.99 6.67 -15.22
N THR A 72 -6.53 6.84 -14.00
CA THR A 72 -5.98 6.17 -12.80
C THR A 72 -6.17 4.65 -12.79
N GLY A 73 -6.91 4.11 -13.77
CA GLY A 73 -7.13 2.68 -13.96
C GLY A 73 -5.96 1.92 -14.59
N ILE A 74 -4.89 2.59 -15.02
CA ILE A 74 -3.75 1.91 -15.65
C ILE A 74 -2.82 1.34 -14.56
N TYR A 75 -2.48 0.04 -14.67
CA TYR A 75 -1.51 -0.62 -13.78
C TYR A 75 -0.61 -1.58 -14.55
N VAL A 76 0.55 -1.89 -13.97
CA VAL A 76 1.57 -2.76 -14.56
C VAL A 76 1.76 -3.97 -13.66
N VAL A 77 1.84 -5.15 -14.26
CA VAL A 77 2.16 -6.41 -13.58
C VAL A 77 3.57 -6.82 -14.00
N ALA A 78 4.48 -6.96 -13.03
CA ALA A 78 5.86 -7.32 -13.32
C ALA A 78 6.00 -8.83 -13.64
N PRO A 79 7.05 -9.24 -14.36
CA PRO A 79 7.38 -10.66 -14.52
C PRO A 79 7.64 -11.33 -13.16
N GLY A 80 6.98 -12.45 -12.89
CA GLY A 80 7.05 -13.14 -11.59
C GLY A 80 5.95 -12.73 -10.59
N GLU A 81 5.18 -11.69 -10.93
CA GLU A 81 3.95 -11.31 -10.23
C GLU A 81 2.74 -11.77 -11.04
N ALA A 82 1.66 -12.08 -10.32
CA ALA A 82 0.35 -12.30 -10.89
C ALA A 82 -0.65 -11.37 -10.22
N ALA A 83 -1.50 -10.73 -11.02
CA ALA A 83 -2.55 -9.87 -10.49
C ALA A 83 -3.91 -10.57 -10.56
N VAL A 84 -4.72 -10.37 -9.51
CA VAL A 84 -6.10 -10.84 -9.43
C VAL A 84 -7.02 -9.63 -9.44
N VAL A 85 -7.92 -9.56 -10.42
CA VAL A 85 -8.88 -8.46 -10.57
C VAL A 85 -10.22 -8.88 -9.99
N ARG A 86 -10.67 -8.14 -8.97
CA ARG A 86 -11.96 -8.32 -8.32
C ARG A 86 -12.89 -7.17 -8.68
N ARG A 87 -14.02 -7.45 -9.33
CA ARG A 87 -15.07 -6.48 -9.63
C ARG A 87 -16.22 -6.66 -8.64
N PHE A 88 -16.52 -5.64 -7.85
CA PHE A 88 -17.54 -5.71 -6.78
C PHE A 88 -17.41 -6.94 -5.84
N GLY A 89 -16.18 -7.45 -5.66
CA GLY A 89 -15.90 -8.63 -4.83
C GLY A 89 -16.00 -9.98 -5.54
N ALA A 90 -16.45 -10.03 -6.80
CA ALA A 90 -16.36 -11.21 -7.64
C ALA A 90 -15.03 -11.24 -8.41
N ILE A 91 -14.40 -12.40 -8.54
CA ILE A 91 -13.19 -12.58 -9.35
C ILE A 91 -13.60 -12.49 -10.82
N VAL A 92 -13.01 -11.56 -11.56
CA VAL A 92 -13.25 -11.42 -13.01
C VAL A 92 -12.08 -12.00 -13.78
N GLU A 93 -10.86 -11.57 -13.43
CA GLU A 93 -9.64 -12.16 -13.95
C GLU A 93 -8.87 -12.83 -12.80
N PRO A 94 -8.83 -14.18 -12.77
CA PRO A 94 -8.11 -14.93 -11.74
C PRO A 94 -6.58 -14.95 -11.95
N ASN A 95 -6.10 -14.70 -13.17
CA ASN A 95 -4.66 -14.70 -13.45
C ASN A 95 -4.34 -13.73 -14.59
N VAL A 96 -3.94 -12.52 -14.22
CA VAL A 96 -3.48 -11.51 -15.16
C VAL A 96 -1.99 -11.72 -15.42
N THR A 97 -1.66 -12.02 -16.68
CA THR A 97 -0.28 -12.19 -17.13
C THR A 97 0.54 -10.89 -17.02
N PRO A 98 1.88 -10.97 -16.91
CA PRO A 98 2.74 -9.80 -16.87
C PRO A 98 2.52 -8.86 -18.06
N GLY A 99 2.38 -7.56 -17.80
CA GLY A 99 2.07 -6.58 -18.83
C GLY A 99 1.38 -5.31 -18.32
N LEU A 100 1.07 -4.41 -19.27
CA LEU A 100 0.27 -3.22 -19.02
C LEU A 100 -1.21 -3.58 -19.09
N HIS A 101 -1.94 -3.33 -18.01
CA HIS A 101 -3.36 -3.66 -17.90
C HIS A 101 -4.16 -2.43 -17.49
N TYR A 102 -5.45 -2.48 -17.81
CA TYR A 102 -6.40 -1.42 -17.48
C TYR A 102 -7.53 -1.99 -16.63
N ARG A 103 -7.78 -1.37 -15.48
CA ARG A 103 -8.93 -1.66 -14.60
C ARG A 103 -9.84 -0.45 -14.51
N LEU A 104 -11.09 -0.67 -14.13
CA LEU A 104 -11.92 0.45 -13.70
C LEU A 104 -11.39 1.03 -12.39
N PRO A 105 -11.35 2.36 -12.25
CA PRO A 105 -10.93 3.00 -11.01
C PRO A 105 -11.84 2.62 -9.84
N TRP A 106 -11.28 2.71 -8.62
CA TRP A 106 -11.96 2.34 -7.37
C TRP A 106 -13.24 3.17 -7.19
N PRO A 107 -14.43 2.58 -6.93
CA PRO A 107 -14.64 1.34 -6.15
C PRO A 107 -15.04 0.10 -6.96
N ILE A 108 -15.08 0.17 -8.28
CA ILE A 108 -15.65 -0.91 -9.12
C ILE A 108 -14.70 -2.12 -9.16
N ASP A 109 -13.44 -1.89 -9.53
CA ASP A 109 -12.41 -2.93 -9.60
C ASP A 109 -11.34 -2.73 -8.51
N ARG A 110 -10.96 -3.82 -7.86
CA ARG A 110 -9.80 -3.94 -6.97
C ARG A 110 -8.79 -4.89 -7.62
N VAL A 111 -7.52 -4.55 -7.54
CA VAL A 111 -6.43 -5.37 -8.06
C VAL A 111 -5.49 -5.69 -6.93
N ASP A 112 -5.25 -6.99 -6.72
CA ASP A 112 -4.30 -7.50 -5.76
C ASP A 112 -3.18 -8.17 -6.54
N ILE A 113 -1.95 -7.69 -6.35
CA ILE A 113 -0.75 -8.21 -7.02
C ILE A 113 -0.05 -9.13 -6.03
N VAL A 114 0.19 -10.38 -6.43
CA VAL A 114 0.84 -11.41 -5.61
C VAL A 114 2.08 -11.89 -6.34
N ASN A 115 3.21 -11.93 -5.63
CA ASN A 115 4.43 -12.55 -6.15
C ASN A 115 4.25 -14.08 -6.17
N VAL A 116 4.18 -14.66 -7.37
CA VAL A 116 4.05 -16.11 -7.58
C VAL A 116 5.40 -16.78 -7.83
N SER A 117 6.43 -16.00 -8.18
CA SER A 117 7.79 -16.49 -8.40
C SER A 117 8.59 -16.67 -7.11
N GLU A 118 8.20 -15.98 -6.04
CA GLU A 118 8.83 -16.05 -4.73
C GLU A 118 8.61 -17.42 -4.09
N VAL A 119 9.71 -18.10 -3.74
CA VAL A 119 9.69 -19.32 -2.93
C VAL A 119 9.58 -18.89 -1.48
N ARG A 120 8.44 -19.17 -0.85
CA ARG A 120 8.20 -18.84 0.55
C ARG A 120 8.62 -20.02 1.40
N ARG A 121 9.42 -19.76 2.42
CA ARG A 121 9.81 -20.75 3.43
C ARG A 121 9.00 -20.48 4.69
N GLU A 122 8.33 -21.50 5.17
CA GLU A 122 7.63 -21.46 6.45
C GLU A 122 8.24 -22.52 7.35
N VAL A 123 8.82 -22.05 8.45
CA VAL A 123 9.52 -22.89 9.41
C VAL A 123 8.64 -23.04 10.64
N VAL A 124 8.28 -24.29 10.94
CA VAL A 124 7.41 -24.64 12.06
C VAL A 124 8.26 -25.38 13.10
N GLY A 125 8.22 -24.93 14.35
CA GLY A 125 8.95 -25.57 15.45
C GLY A 125 10.22 -24.85 15.93
N VAL A 126 10.60 -23.73 15.31
CA VAL A 126 11.82 -22.97 15.65
C VAL A 126 11.50 -21.85 16.66
N LEU A 127 12.44 -21.56 17.56
CA LEU A 127 12.33 -20.49 18.58
C LEU A 127 12.85 -19.13 18.09
N ALA A 128 13.59 -19.11 16.99
CA ALA A 128 14.21 -17.92 16.42
C ALA A 128 13.34 -17.32 15.28
N PRO A 129 13.11 -15.99 15.27
CA PRO A 129 12.55 -15.30 14.11
C PRO A 129 13.51 -15.42 12.91
N GLU A 130 12.98 -15.76 11.73
CA GLU A 130 13.77 -15.64 10.49
C GLU A 130 13.82 -14.17 10.05
N GLU A 131 15.02 -13.66 9.75
CA GLU A 131 15.24 -12.23 9.45
C GLU A 131 14.61 -11.77 8.12
N ASP A 132 14.28 -12.69 7.22
CA ASP A 132 13.84 -12.40 5.85
C ASP A 132 12.31 -12.59 5.62
N HIS A 133 11.60 -13.19 6.58
CA HIS A 133 10.19 -13.53 6.42
C HIS A 133 9.39 -13.11 7.65
N GLU A 134 8.56 -12.08 7.48
CA GLU A 134 7.67 -11.58 8.52
C GLU A 134 6.53 -12.59 8.73
N HIS A 135 6.72 -13.50 9.69
CA HIS A 135 5.69 -14.46 10.05
C HIS A 135 4.62 -13.80 10.94
N PRO A 136 3.32 -13.99 10.63
CA PRO A 136 2.23 -13.42 11.42
C PRO A 136 2.08 -14.03 12.82
N GLU A 137 2.75 -15.15 13.10
CA GLU A 137 2.72 -15.82 14.40
C GLU A 137 4.12 -15.91 15.03
N PRO A 138 4.22 -15.79 16.37
CA PRO A 138 5.49 -15.92 17.07
C PRO A 138 6.03 -17.37 16.97
N PRO A 139 7.36 -17.54 16.89
CA PRO A 139 8.00 -18.85 16.83
C PRO A 139 7.52 -19.75 17.97
N SER A 140 6.98 -20.94 17.65
CA SER A 140 6.44 -21.88 18.62
C SER A 140 6.97 -23.29 18.39
N LYS A 141 7.32 -23.97 19.49
CA LYS A 141 7.90 -25.32 19.47
C LYS A 141 6.83 -26.36 19.20
N LEU A 142 7.01 -27.18 18.17
CA LEU A 142 6.11 -28.31 17.89
C LEU A 142 6.59 -29.53 18.71
N GLN A 143 5.88 -29.83 19.80
CA GLN A 143 6.14 -31.02 20.61
C GLN A 143 5.15 -32.11 20.25
N VAL A 144 5.64 -33.24 19.77
CA VAL A 144 4.83 -34.41 19.46
C VAL A 144 5.11 -35.50 20.49
N LEU A 145 4.05 -36.12 21.00
CA LEU A 145 4.16 -37.26 21.90
C LEU A 145 4.15 -38.54 21.07
N SER A 146 5.24 -39.29 21.12
CA SER A 146 5.28 -40.64 20.57
C SER A 146 4.46 -41.59 21.46
N GLY A 147 3.96 -42.70 20.89
CA GLY A 147 3.08 -43.66 21.57
C GLY A 147 3.70 -44.34 22.80
N ASP A 148 5.01 -44.16 23.01
CA ASP A 148 5.81 -44.63 24.14
C ASP A 148 6.09 -43.54 25.19
N THR A 149 5.37 -42.42 25.16
CA THR A 149 5.51 -41.27 26.09
C THR A 149 6.83 -40.50 25.93
N ASN A 150 7.50 -40.63 24.79
CA ASN A 150 8.66 -39.81 24.49
C ASN A 150 8.23 -38.45 23.92
N VAL A 151 8.80 -37.35 24.45
CA VAL A 151 8.60 -36.00 23.92
C VAL A 151 9.66 -35.76 22.86
N ILE A 152 9.22 -35.64 21.61
CA ILE A 152 10.11 -35.38 20.48
C ILE A 152 9.84 -33.97 20.00
N ASP A 153 10.92 -33.19 19.88
CA ASP A 153 10.90 -31.89 19.25
C ASP A 153 11.04 -32.07 17.74
N VAL A 154 10.05 -31.61 16.99
CA VAL A 154 10.03 -31.75 15.54
C VAL A 154 10.13 -30.38 14.90
N GLU A 155 11.16 -30.19 14.10
CA GLU A 155 11.38 -29.01 13.27
C GLU A 155 11.10 -29.37 11.81
N ILE A 156 10.19 -28.63 11.18
CA ILE A 156 9.81 -28.85 9.78
C ILE A 156 10.00 -27.55 9.02
N ILE A 157 10.79 -27.62 7.94
CA ILE A 157 10.98 -26.53 7.00
C ILE A 157 10.15 -26.87 5.76
N VAL A 158 9.07 -26.12 5.52
CA VAL A 158 8.25 -26.26 4.31
C VAL A 158 8.59 -25.13 3.35
N GLN A 159 9.04 -25.48 2.14
CA GLN A 159 9.20 -24.53 1.05
C GLN A 159 8.02 -24.69 0.10
N TYR A 160 7.30 -23.61 -0.18
CA TYR A 160 6.18 -23.62 -1.11
C TYR A 160 6.23 -22.45 -2.09
N GLN A 161 5.66 -22.66 -3.27
CA GLN A 161 5.44 -21.64 -4.28
C GLN A 161 3.94 -21.51 -4.54
N VAL A 162 3.48 -20.28 -4.73
CA VAL A 162 2.06 -20.01 -5.01
C VAL A 162 1.77 -20.40 -6.47
N SER A 163 1.01 -21.48 -6.67
CA SER A 163 0.64 -21.98 -8.00
C SER A 163 -0.64 -21.33 -8.56
N ASP A 164 -1.61 -20.99 -7.71
CA ASP A 164 -2.84 -20.30 -8.08
C ASP A 164 -3.05 -19.06 -7.19
N PRO A 165 -2.82 -17.85 -7.71
CA PRO A 165 -2.94 -16.60 -6.95
C PRO A 165 -4.40 -16.28 -6.59
N ALA A 166 -5.39 -16.67 -7.41
CA ALA A 166 -6.80 -16.44 -7.11
C ALA A 166 -7.27 -17.34 -5.97
N ALA A 167 -6.90 -18.62 -5.99
CA ALA A 167 -7.17 -19.53 -4.88
C ALA A 167 -6.45 -19.08 -3.61
N TYR A 168 -5.20 -18.59 -3.72
CA TYR A 168 -4.46 -18.09 -2.56
C TYR A 168 -5.16 -16.90 -1.87
N LEU A 169 -5.61 -15.89 -2.63
CA LEU A 169 -6.26 -14.72 -2.05
C LEU A 169 -7.67 -14.99 -1.49
N VAL A 170 -8.35 -16.01 -1.97
CA VAL A 170 -9.74 -16.33 -1.57
C VAL A 170 -9.78 -17.38 -0.47
N ASN A 171 -8.97 -18.43 -0.54
CA ASN A 171 -8.97 -19.50 0.46
C ASN A 171 -8.10 -19.18 1.67
N VAL A 172 -7.05 -18.36 1.54
CA VAL A 172 -6.18 -18.00 2.68
C VAL A 172 -6.76 -16.82 3.46
N GLN A 173 -8.08 -16.79 3.61
CA GLN A 173 -8.77 -15.89 4.55
C GLN A 173 -8.95 -16.53 5.94
N TYR A 174 -8.55 -17.79 6.08
CA TYR A 174 -8.45 -18.49 7.36
C TYR A 174 -7.11 -19.19 7.44
N ALA A 175 -6.28 -18.75 8.39
CA ALA A 175 -5.46 -19.61 9.23
C ALA A 175 -5.71 -21.13 9.00
N PRO A 176 -4.94 -21.81 8.13
CA PRO A 176 -5.14 -23.23 7.81
C PRO A 176 -5.11 -24.15 9.06
N TYR A 177 -4.55 -23.66 10.16
CA TYR A 177 -4.34 -24.35 11.43
C TYR A 177 -5.57 -24.42 12.35
N ARG A 178 -6.68 -23.70 12.09
CA ARG A 178 -7.90 -23.85 12.92
C ARG A 178 -8.67 -25.15 12.67
N LEU A 179 -8.52 -25.76 11.49
CA LEU A 179 -9.25 -26.99 11.14
C LEU A 179 -8.71 -28.25 11.82
N VAL A 180 -7.41 -28.29 12.12
CA VAL A 180 -6.77 -29.43 12.79
C VAL A 180 -7.03 -29.43 14.31
N ARG A 181 -7.29 -28.24 14.89
CA ARG A 181 -7.50 -28.09 16.34
C ARG A 181 -8.91 -28.50 16.80
N ASP A 182 -9.91 -28.41 15.92
CA ASP A 182 -11.31 -28.75 16.26
C ASP A 182 -11.60 -30.25 16.11
N SER A 183 -10.86 -31.00 15.29
CA SER A 183 -11.04 -32.45 15.13
C SER A 183 -10.44 -33.29 16.26
N VAL A 184 -9.66 -32.70 17.17
CA VAL A 184 -9.02 -33.38 18.31
C VAL A 184 -9.83 -33.20 19.62
N ARG A 185 -10.92 -32.44 19.58
CA ARG A 185 -11.79 -32.18 20.75
C ARG A 185 -13.10 -32.99 20.77
N GLN A 186 -13.24 -33.99 19.91
CA GLN A 186 -14.40 -34.90 19.92
C GLN A 186 -13.99 -36.32 20.26
#